data_AF-A0A9E1PC72-F1
#
_entry.id   AF-A0A9E1PC72-F1
#
_cell.length_a   1.000
_cell.length_b   1.000
_cell.length_c   1.000
_cell.angle_alpha   90.00
_cell.angle_beta   90.00
_cell.angle_gamma   90.00
#
_symmetry.space_group_name_H-M   'P 1'
#
loop_
_entity.id
_entity.type
_entity.pdbx_description
1 polymer ?
#
loop_
_entity_poly.entity_id
_entity_poly.type
_entity_poly.pdbx_seq_one_letter_code
_entity_poly.pdbx_strand_id
1 'polypeptide(L)'
;MSKNKKKKKGGYKAPAKTSQNVIDEIAKLANEISAVDEAGSLWGQLHKLFLKSPVEPDVAAKIIMHKDVEELKQVVGQLQHGEKATVESEHSELPLPELSHETKKQAMRTFRKRVKFIKLDRESKLGIGPLTTGKEATFDSVEAPHDYPSEVWKVLAVEGQLIDEGGGFYRLP
;
A
#
# COMPACT_ATOMS: atom_id res chain seq x y z
N MET A 1 55.25 -2.55 -18.47
CA MET A 1 55.45 -3.92 -17.95
C MET A 1 54.16 -4.41 -17.31
N SER A 2 53.42 -5.27 -18.01
CA SER A 2 52.08 -5.74 -17.63
C SER A 2 52.17 -6.95 -16.70
N LYS A 3 51.71 -6.83 -15.45
CA LYS A 3 51.64 -7.97 -14.51
C LYS A 3 50.25 -8.60 -14.57
N ASN A 4 50.15 -9.62 -15.42
CA ASN A 4 48.99 -10.50 -15.57
C ASN A 4 48.95 -11.50 -14.39
N LYS A 5 47.97 -11.39 -13.48
CA LYS A 5 47.79 -12.34 -12.36
C LYS A 5 46.69 -13.36 -12.69
N LYS A 6 47.14 -14.60 -12.85
CA LYS A 6 46.38 -15.82 -13.20
C LYS A 6 45.15 -16.06 -12.30
N LYS A 7 43.99 -16.29 -12.93
CA LYS A 7 42.78 -16.87 -12.33
C LYS A 7 43.06 -18.29 -11.83
N LYS A 8 42.99 -18.54 -10.53
CA LYS A 8 42.89 -19.91 -9.97
C LYS A 8 41.42 -20.34 -9.97
N LYS A 9 41.07 -21.29 -10.85
CA LYS A 9 39.83 -22.08 -10.79
C LYS A 9 40.01 -23.15 -9.72
N GLY A 10 39.22 -23.09 -8.66
CA GLY A 10 39.13 -24.11 -7.61
C GLY A 10 37.73 -24.08 -7.03
N GLY A 11 36.76 -24.58 -7.80
CA GLY A 11 35.34 -24.53 -7.45
C GLY A 11 34.95 -25.69 -6.55
N TYR A 12 34.77 -25.42 -5.25
CA TYR A 12 33.87 -26.22 -4.44
C TYR A 12 32.44 -25.90 -4.88
N LYS A 13 31.79 -26.80 -5.61
CA LYS A 13 30.32 -26.75 -5.78
C LYS A 13 29.72 -27.29 -4.49
N ALA A 14 29.20 -26.39 -3.65
CA ALA A 14 28.38 -26.76 -2.51
C ALA A 14 27.22 -27.68 -2.97
N PRO A 15 26.84 -28.71 -2.21
CA PRO A 15 25.71 -29.56 -2.57
C PRO A 15 24.47 -28.68 -2.75
N ALA A 16 23.72 -28.94 -3.82
CA ALA A 16 22.48 -28.24 -4.10
C ALA A 16 21.54 -28.43 -2.91
N LYS A 17 21.43 -27.40 -2.05
CA LYS A 17 20.42 -27.36 -1.00
C LYS A 17 19.07 -27.45 -1.70
N THR A 18 18.36 -28.57 -1.53
CA THR A 18 16.99 -28.71 -2.01
C THR A 18 16.14 -27.61 -1.37
N SER A 19 15.13 -27.11 -2.09
CA SER A 19 14.26 -26.03 -1.60
C SER A 19 13.67 -26.33 -0.22
N GLN A 20 13.44 -27.60 0.09
CA GLN A 20 13.00 -28.06 1.40
C GLN A 20 14.00 -27.76 2.52
N ASN A 21 15.30 -28.01 2.30
CA ASN A 21 16.33 -27.67 3.29
C ASN A 21 16.43 -26.16 3.53
N VAL A 22 16.12 -25.34 2.51
CA VAL A 22 16.09 -23.88 2.66
C VAL A 22 14.91 -23.47 3.55
N ILE A 23 13.74 -24.10 3.39
CA ILE A 23 12.55 -23.85 4.22
C ILE A 23 12.79 -24.26 5.67
N ASP A 24 13.41 -25.42 5.90
CA ASP A 24 13.82 -25.87 7.25
C ASP A 24 14.83 -24.92 7.92
N GLU A 25 15.77 -24.35 7.15
CA GLU A 25 16.71 -23.34 7.65
C GLU A 25 16.00 -22.02 8.00
N ILE A 26 15.02 -21.59 7.20
CA ILE A 26 14.19 -20.40 7.49
C ILE A 26 13.39 -20.63 8.78
N ALA A 27 12.79 -21.80 8.97
CA ALA A 27 12.01 -22.12 10.17
C ALA A 27 12.86 -22.14 11.45
N LYS A 28 14.10 -22.65 11.37
CA LYS A 28 15.05 -22.61 12.50
C LYS A 28 15.43 -21.18 12.86
N LEU A 29 15.74 -20.34 11.87
CA LEU A 29 16.07 -18.94 12.10
C LEU A 29 14.88 -18.15 12.64
N ALA A 30 13.65 -18.42 12.18
CA ALA A 30 12.45 -17.78 12.72
C ALA A 30 12.26 -18.08 14.22
N ASN A 31 12.48 -19.33 14.64
CA ASN A 31 12.44 -19.69 16.07
C ASN A 31 13.56 -19.01 16.87
N GLU A 32 14.77 -18.92 16.33
CA GLU A 32 15.90 -18.25 16.99
C GLU A 32 15.71 -16.74 17.11
N ILE A 33 15.16 -16.09 16.07
CA ILE A 33 14.76 -14.68 16.08
C ILE A 33 13.64 -14.42 17.09
N SER A 34 12.66 -15.33 17.19
CA SER A 34 11.60 -15.21 18.20
C SER A 34 12.08 -15.39 19.64
N ALA A 35 13.23 -16.07 19.82
CA ALA A 35 13.85 -16.26 21.13
C ALA A 35 14.84 -15.14 21.48
N VAL A 36 15.42 -14.46 20.48
CA VAL A 36 16.43 -13.41 20.63
C VAL A 36 16.01 -12.18 19.81
N ASP A 37 15.36 -11.23 20.49
CA ASP A 37 14.72 -10.03 19.91
C ASP A 37 15.69 -9.12 19.11
N GLU A 38 16.99 -9.13 19.42
CA GLU A 38 17.97 -8.16 18.89
C GLU A 38 19.11 -8.73 18.02
N ALA A 39 18.92 -9.87 17.36
CA ALA A 39 20.00 -10.40 16.52
C ALA A 39 19.93 -9.86 15.08
N GLY A 40 20.42 -8.64 14.85
CA GLY A 40 20.52 -8.03 13.50
C GLY A 40 21.29 -8.88 12.48
N SER A 41 22.18 -9.76 12.95
CA SER A 41 22.88 -10.74 12.09
C SER A 41 21.95 -11.84 11.56
N LEU A 42 20.97 -12.28 12.36
CA LEU A 42 20.01 -13.32 11.97
C LEU A 42 19.02 -12.83 10.91
N TRP A 43 18.57 -11.58 11.03
CA TRP A 43 17.73 -10.93 10.01
C TRP A 43 18.41 -10.84 8.64
N GLY A 44 19.72 -10.58 8.61
CA GLY A 44 20.50 -10.60 7.36
C GLY A 44 20.65 -12.01 6.76
N GLN A 45 20.76 -13.04 7.61
CA GLN A 45 20.79 -14.44 7.15
C GLN A 45 19.43 -14.89 6.62
N LEU A 46 18.35 -14.48 7.28
CA LEU A 46 16.97 -14.72 6.86
C LEU A 46 16.71 -14.11 5.48
N HIS A 47 17.13 -12.87 5.23
CA HIS A 47 17.04 -12.23 3.90
C HIS A 47 17.72 -13.07 2.81
N LYS A 48 18.94 -13.54 3.06
CA LYS A 48 19.69 -14.36 2.10
C LYS A 48 19.02 -15.70 1.81
N LEU A 49 18.25 -16.25 2.75
CA LEU A 49 17.46 -17.45 2.54
C LEU A 49 16.15 -17.15 1.82
N PHE A 50 15.49 -16.03 2.11
CA PHE A 50 14.33 -15.57 1.36
C PHE A 50 14.63 -15.44 -0.14
N LEU A 51 15.77 -14.86 -0.52
CA LEU A 51 16.22 -14.79 -1.93
C LEU A 51 16.42 -16.16 -2.61
N LYS A 52 16.62 -17.22 -1.83
CA LYS A 52 16.80 -18.59 -2.35
C LYS A 52 15.50 -19.39 -2.34
N SER A 53 14.48 -18.91 -1.63
CA SER A 53 13.15 -19.51 -1.55
C SER A 53 12.20 -18.84 -2.54
N PRO A 54 11.12 -19.51 -2.96
CA PRO A 54 10.08 -18.93 -3.81
C PRO A 54 9.11 -18.04 -3.00
N VAL A 55 9.65 -17.17 -2.13
CA VAL A 55 8.86 -16.19 -1.37
C VAL A 55 8.84 -14.89 -2.14
N GLU A 56 7.68 -14.23 -2.15
CA GLU A 56 7.55 -12.91 -2.79
C GLU A 56 8.52 -11.91 -2.15
N PRO A 57 9.32 -11.19 -2.97
CA PRO A 57 10.38 -10.32 -2.47
C PRO A 57 9.84 -9.14 -1.65
N ASP A 58 8.61 -8.70 -1.92
CA ASP A 58 7.94 -7.61 -1.23
C ASP A 58 7.54 -7.99 0.20
N VAL A 59 6.94 -9.17 0.36
CA VAL A 59 6.57 -9.76 1.66
C VAL A 59 7.82 -10.01 2.51
N ALA A 60 8.87 -10.57 1.91
CA ALA A 60 10.14 -10.77 2.60
C ALA A 60 10.77 -9.43 3.07
N ALA A 61 10.76 -8.39 2.23
CA ALA A 61 11.31 -7.08 2.56
C ALA A 61 10.55 -6.40 3.71
N LYS A 62 9.21 -6.45 3.70
CA LYS A 62 8.36 -5.90 4.76
C LYS A 62 8.66 -6.56 6.11
N ILE A 63 8.68 -7.89 6.15
CA ILE A 63 8.97 -8.68 7.36
C ILE A 63 10.34 -8.32 7.94
N ILE A 64 11.36 -8.15 7.10
CA ILE A 64 12.71 -7.78 7.54
C ILE A 64 12.78 -6.33 8.02
N MET A 65 12.10 -5.41 7.32
CA MET A 65 12.17 -3.97 7.64
C MET A 65 11.44 -3.65 8.94
N HIS A 66 10.31 -4.30 9.19
CA HIS A 66 9.52 -4.14 10.41
C HIS A 66 9.91 -5.11 11.52
N LYS A 67 10.83 -6.05 11.24
CA LYS A 67 11.21 -7.15 12.13
C LYS A 67 9.98 -7.89 12.67
N ASP A 68 9.00 -8.12 11.80
CA ASP A 68 7.72 -8.71 12.19
C ASP A 68 7.88 -10.22 12.38
N VAL A 69 7.95 -10.63 13.64
CA VAL A 69 8.15 -12.03 14.03
C VAL A 69 6.88 -12.85 13.80
N GLU A 70 5.70 -12.22 13.83
CA GLU A 70 4.41 -12.90 13.70
C GLU A 70 4.10 -13.16 12.22
N GLU A 71 4.31 -12.17 11.34
CA GLU A 71 4.23 -12.35 9.89
C GLU A 71 5.25 -13.40 9.41
N LEU A 72 6.46 -13.41 9.99
CA LEU A 72 7.48 -14.42 9.68
C LEU A 72 7.01 -15.85 10.00
N LYS A 73 6.38 -16.09 11.15
CA LYS A 73 5.85 -17.41 11.53
C LYS A 73 4.75 -17.87 10.58
N GLN A 74 3.86 -16.96 10.18
CA GLN A 74 2.78 -17.24 9.25
C GLN A 74 3.32 -17.63 7.86
N VAL A 75 4.29 -16.88 7.34
CA VAL A 75 4.96 -17.20 6.06
C VAL A 75 5.69 -18.53 6.11
N VAL A 76 6.40 -18.82 7.21
CA VAL A 76 7.07 -20.13 7.40
C VAL A 76 6.05 -21.27 7.44
N GLY A 77 4.93 -21.08 8.14
CA GLY A 77 3.83 -22.03 8.15
C GLY A 77 3.30 -22.32 6.75
N GLN A 78 3.06 -21.28 5.94
CA GLN A 78 2.58 -21.43 4.56
C GLN A 78 3.61 -22.17 3.68
N LEU A 79 4.89 -21.84 3.80
CA LEU A 79 5.96 -22.49 3.04
C LEU A 79 6.13 -23.98 3.39
N GLN A 80 5.87 -24.37 4.64
CA GLN A 80 5.92 -25.78 5.07
C GLN A 80 4.76 -26.61 4.50
N HIS A 81 3.62 -26.00 4.20
CA HIS A 81 2.45 -26.68 3.62
C HIS A 81 2.52 -26.78 2.08
N GLY A 82 3.62 -26.33 1.46
CA GLY A 82 3.84 -26.43 0.02
C GLY A 82 3.05 -25.42 -0.82
N GLU A 83 2.40 -24.47 -0.17
CA GLU A 83 1.70 -23.37 -0.84
C GLU A 83 2.71 -22.23 -1.11
N LYS A 84 2.66 -21.65 -2.31
CA LYS A 84 3.39 -20.41 -2.57
C LYS A 84 2.90 -19.40 -1.55
N ALA A 85 3.81 -18.84 -0.75
CA ALA A 85 3.51 -17.78 0.20
C ALA A 85 3.17 -16.50 -0.56
N THR A 86 1.97 -16.48 -1.15
CA THR A 86 1.25 -15.28 -1.50
C THR A 86 0.49 -14.90 -0.24
N VAL A 87 1.23 -14.40 0.75
CA VAL A 87 0.59 -13.53 1.74
C VAL A 87 0.23 -12.30 0.93
N GLU A 88 -1.02 -12.27 0.49
CA GLU A 88 -1.66 -11.06 0.02
C GLU A 88 -1.31 -9.99 1.04
N SER A 89 -0.54 -9.02 0.56
CA SER A 89 0.01 -7.93 1.33
C SER A 89 -1.15 -7.06 1.79
N GLU A 90 -1.81 -7.47 2.86
CA GLU A 90 -2.55 -6.59 3.75
C GLU A 90 -1.50 -5.64 4.35
N HIS A 91 -1.17 -4.58 3.63
CA HIS A 91 -0.81 -3.25 4.14
C HIS A 91 -0.32 -2.36 2.98
N SER A 92 -1.27 -1.79 2.23
CA SER A 92 -1.43 -0.33 2.20
C SER A 92 -2.81 0.10 1.65
N GLU A 93 -3.89 -0.55 2.07
CA GLU A 93 -5.17 0.13 2.18
C GLU A 93 -5.58 0.01 3.63
N LEU A 94 -5.51 1.12 4.36
CA LEU A 94 -6.16 1.24 5.66
C LEU A 94 -7.59 0.68 5.48
N PRO A 95 -8.07 -0.25 6.33
CA PRO A 95 -9.46 -0.63 6.30
C PRO A 95 -10.23 0.66 6.53
N LEU A 96 -10.84 1.20 5.47
CA LEU A 96 -11.61 2.42 5.59
C LEU A 96 -12.67 2.09 6.64
N PRO A 97 -12.79 2.90 7.72
CA PRO A 97 -13.74 2.61 8.77
C PRO A 97 -15.12 2.41 8.13
N GLU A 98 -15.86 1.40 8.56
CA GLU A 98 -17.26 1.26 8.15
C GLU A 98 -18.04 2.47 8.68
N LEU A 99 -18.06 3.54 7.87
CA LEU A 99 -18.73 4.77 8.23
C LEU A 99 -20.23 4.54 8.21
N SER A 100 -20.91 5.03 9.25
CA SER A 100 -22.36 5.00 9.32
C SER A 100 -22.98 5.61 8.05
N HIS A 101 -24.03 4.97 7.55
CA HIS A 101 -24.81 5.46 6.41
C HIS A 101 -25.32 6.90 6.64
N GLU A 102 -25.61 7.27 7.89
CA GLU A 102 -25.99 8.65 8.22
C GLU A 102 -24.86 9.65 7.90
N THR A 103 -23.62 9.32 8.27
CA THR A 103 -22.45 10.14 8.00
C THR A 103 -22.22 10.31 6.51
N LYS A 104 -22.32 9.23 5.72
CA LYS A 104 -22.21 9.26 4.25
C LYS A 104 -23.25 10.18 3.62
N LYS A 105 -24.50 10.07 4.06
CA LYS A 105 -25.62 10.90 3.56
C LYS A 105 -25.44 12.38 3.91
N GLN A 106 -24.97 12.69 5.11
CA GLN A 106 -24.69 14.06 5.53
C GLN A 106 -23.50 14.64 4.76
N ALA A 107 -22.41 13.89 4.60
CA ALA A 107 -21.25 14.29 3.80
C ALA A 107 -21.65 14.60 2.35
N MET A 108 -22.40 13.72 1.69
CA MET A 108 -22.93 13.96 0.34
C MET A 108 -23.80 15.23 0.27
N ARG A 109 -24.62 15.50 1.29
CA ARG A 109 -25.43 16.72 1.36
C ARG A 109 -24.56 17.97 1.48
N THR A 110 -23.49 17.92 2.27
CA THR A 110 -22.53 19.01 2.43
C THR A 110 -21.72 19.24 1.15
N PHE A 111 -21.29 18.19 0.48
CA PHE A 111 -20.61 18.29 -0.82
C PHE A 111 -21.48 18.94 -1.88
N ARG A 112 -22.74 18.47 -2.05
CA ARG A 112 -23.69 19.09 -2.99
C ARG A 112 -23.95 20.56 -2.68
N LYS A 113 -24.00 20.95 -1.41
CA LYS A 113 -24.09 22.37 -1.02
C LYS A 113 -22.83 23.12 -1.46
N ARG A 114 -21.64 22.58 -1.19
CA ARG A 114 -20.35 23.21 -1.55
C ARG A 114 -20.22 23.41 -3.05
N VAL A 115 -20.56 22.40 -3.85
CA VAL A 115 -20.64 22.45 -5.32
C VAL A 115 -21.54 23.60 -5.78
N LYS A 116 -22.74 23.74 -5.20
CA LYS A 116 -23.67 24.84 -5.53
C LYS A 116 -23.12 26.21 -5.16
N PHE A 117 -22.49 26.34 -3.99
CA PHE A 117 -21.88 27.60 -3.56
C PHE A 117 -20.73 28.02 -4.48
N ILE A 118 -19.88 27.07 -4.87
CA ILE A 118 -18.78 27.33 -5.80
C ILE A 118 -19.32 27.71 -7.19
N LYS A 119 -20.37 27.03 -7.68
CA LYS A 119 -21.06 27.42 -8.92
C LYS A 119 -21.50 28.88 -8.86
N LEU A 120 -22.24 29.23 -7.80
CA LEU A 120 -22.79 30.56 -7.60
C LEU A 120 -21.72 31.65 -7.48
N ASP A 121 -20.63 31.37 -6.75
CA ASP A 121 -19.50 32.30 -6.60
C ASP A 121 -18.81 32.57 -7.94
N ARG A 122 -18.60 31.52 -8.73
CA ARG A 122 -18.02 31.63 -10.09
C ARG A 122 -18.93 32.42 -11.02
N GLU A 123 -20.23 32.14 -10.99
CA GLU A 123 -21.25 32.89 -11.76
C GLU A 123 -21.34 34.35 -11.33
N SER A 124 -21.23 34.66 -10.03
CA SER A 124 -21.22 36.04 -9.53
C SER A 124 -19.97 36.80 -9.99
N LYS A 125 -18.80 36.14 -9.96
CA LYS A 125 -17.52 36.74 -10.38
C LYS A 125 -17.42 36.96 -11.89
N LEU A 126 -18.23 36.26 -12.69
CA LEU A 126 -18.26 36.42 -14.13
C LEU A 126 -18.71 37.82 -14.59
N GLY A 127 -19.23 38.68 -13.70
CA GLY A 127 -19.32 40.14 -13.94
C GLY A 127 -20.10 40.52 -15.20
N ILE A 128 -21.04 39.66 -15.61
CA ILE A 128 -21.77 39.79 -16.85
C ILE A 128 -22.99 40.68 -16.57
N GLY A 129 -23.10 41.78 -17.31
CA GLY A 129 -24.14 42.78 -17.09
C GLY A 129 -25.55 42.18 -17.16
N PRO A 130 -26.57 42.83 -16.57
CA PRO A 130 -27.93 42.29 -16.45
C PRO A 130 -28.63 41.95 -17.79
N LEU A 131 -28.03 42.32 -18.94
CA LEU A 131 -28.56 42.05 -20.28
C LEU A 131 -27.91 40.84 -20.97
N THR A 132 -26.86 40.26 -20.41
CA THR A 132 -26.22 39.07 -21.00
C THR A 132 -26.83 37.83 -20.39
N THR A 133 -27.37 36.93 -21.21
CA THR A 133 -27.81 35.60 -20.75
C THR A 133 -26.61 34.90 -20.12
N GLY A 134 -26.66 34.69 -18.80
CA GLY A 134 -25.50 34.33 -17.99
C GLY A 134 -24.78 33.10 -18.53
N LYS A 135 -23.47 33.24 -18.77
CA LYS A 135 -22.62 32.11 -19.15
C LYS A 135 -22.49 31.18 -17.95
N GLU A 136 -22.94 29.93 -18.08
CA GLU A 136 -22.79 28.93 -17.02
C GLU A 136 -21.31 28.76 -16.68
N ALA A 137 -20.98 28.86 -15.39
CA ALA A 137 -19.64 28.58 -14.93
C ALA A 137 -19.40 27.06 -14.96
N THR A 138 -18.54 26.59 -15.85
CA THR A 138 -18.08 25.20 -15.89
C THR A 138 -16.98 25.00 -14.86
N PHE A 139 -17.17 24.12 -13.89
CA PHE A 139 -16.10 23.61 -13.04
C PHE A 139 -16.23 22.09 -12.94
N ASP A 140 -15.07 21.46 -12.98
CA ASP A 140 -14.92 20.01 -13.04
C ASP A 140 -14.70 19.50 -11.60
N SER A 141 -13.67 20.02 -10.93
CA SER A 141 -13.18 19.68 -9.58
C SER A 141 -13.82 20.47 -8.43
N VAL A 142 -14.22 19.87 -7.30
CA VAL A 142 -14.43 20.60 -6.02
C VAL A 142 -13.63 19.98 -4.90
N GLU A 143 -12.92 20.81 -4.15
CA GLU A 143 -12.22 20.42 -2.93
C GLU A 143 -13.20 19.90 -1.87
N ALA A 144 -12.89 18.75 -1.28
CA ALA A 144 -13.70 18.17 -0.22
C ALA A 144 -13.80 19.12 1.00
N PRO A 145 -15.02 19.36 1.53
CA PRO A 145 -15.20 20.11 2.77
C PRO A 145 -14.44 19.49 3.94
N HIS A 146 -13.81 20.35 4.76
CA HIS A 146 -13.09 19.95 5.99
C HIS A 146 -14.02 19.52 7.14
N ASP A 147 -15.35 19.69 6.99
CA ASP A 147 -16.36 19.23 7.95
C ASP A 147 -16.32 17.72 8.19
N TYR A 148 -15.82 16.95 7.22
CA TYR A 148 -15.69 15.50 7.30
C TYR A 148 -14.24 15.09 6.98
N PRO A 149 -13.71 14.04 7.65
CA PRO A 149 -12.39 13.54 7.37
C PRO A 149 -12.27 13.06 5.90
N SER A 150 -11.05 13.17 5.36
CA SER A 150 -10.71 12.75 3.99
C SER A 150 -11.11 11.30 3.68
N GLU A 151 -11.11 10.44 4.70
CA GLU A 151 -11.55 9.04 4.62
C GLU A 151 -13.01 8.90 4.18
N VAL A 152 -13.92 9.76 4.65
CA VAL A 152 -15.34 9.72 4.27
C VAL A 152 -15.50 9.94 2.78
N TRP A 153 -14.74 10.89 2.24
CA TRP A 153 -14.78 11.23 0.82
C TRP A 153 -14.19 10.11 -0.05
N LYS A 154 -13.12 9.45 0.43
CA LYS A 154 -12.57 8.26 -0.22
C LYS A 154 -13.57 7.10 -0.24
N VAL A 155 -14.26 6.81 0.88
CA VAL A 155 -15.31 5.77 0.91
C VAL A 155 -16.40 6.08 -0.11
N LEU A 156 -16.87 7.32 -0.19
CA LEU A 156 -17.89 7.73 -1.15
C LEU A 156 -17.42 7.61 -2.60
N ALA A 157 -16.14 7.81 -2.86
CA ALA A 157 -15.55 7.61 -4.18
C ALA A 157 -15.47 6.13 -4.55
N VAL A 158 -15.06 5.27 -3.60
CA VAL A 158 -15.05 3.81 -3.78
C VAL A 158 -16.47 3.26 -4.01
N GLU A 159 -17.48 3.81 -3.31
CA GLU A 159 -18.89 3.46 -3.54
C GLU A 159 -19.45 3.96 -4.89
N GLY A 160 -18.68 4.73 -5.66
CA GLY A 160 -19.09 5.30 -6.94
C GLY A 160 -20.07 6.46 -6.82
N GLN A 161 -20.24 7.06 -5.63
CA GLN A 161 -21.06 8.26 -5.45
C GLN A 161 -20.33 9.55 -5.85
N LEU A 162 -19.00 9.52 -5.85
CA LEU A 162 -18.10 10.60 -6.23
C LEU A 162 -16.98 10.04 -7.11
N ILE A 163 -16.36 10.90 -7.91
CA ILE A 163 -15.12 10.60 -8.63
C ILE A 163 -13.99 11.31 -7.89
N ASP A 164 -12.99 10.56 -7.41
CA ASP A 164 -11.76 11.14 -6.85
C ASP A 164 -10.83 11.54 -7.99
N GLU A 165 -10.52 12.82 -8.08
CA GLU A 165 -9.61 13.39 -9.07
C GLU A 165 -8.19 13.56 -8.49
N GLY A 166 -7.99 13.12 -7.25
CA GLY A 166 -6.74 13.21 -6.51
C GLY A 166 -6.56 14.55 -5.79
N GLY A 167 -5.59 14.60 -4.88
CA GLY A 167 -5.22 15.82 -4.15
C GLY A 167 -6.32 16.41 -3.26
N GLY A 168 -7.37 15.64 -2.93
CA GLY A 168 -8.52 16.10 -2.15
C GLY A 168 -9.64 16.73 -2.98
N PHE A 169 -9.59 16.60 -4.31
CA PHE A 169 -10.62 17.08 -5.22
C PHE A 169 -11.55 15.95 -5.66
N TYR A 170 -12.85 16.23 -5.63
CA TYR A 170 -13.88 15.28 -6.02
C TYR A 170 -14.84 15.90 -7.03
N ARG A 171 -15.45 15.07 -7.86
CA ARG A 171 -16.53 15.45 -8.78
C ARG A 171 -17.76 14.56 -8.57
N LEU A 172 -18.94 15.09 -8.92
CA LEU A 172 -20.14 14.28 -9.09
C LEU A 172 -20.01 13.42 -10.38
N PRO A 173 -20.29 12.11 -10.32
CA PRO A 173 -20.28 11.25 -11.50
C PRO A 173 -21.31 11.68 -12.55
#